data_AF-A0A830BV78-F1
#
_entry.id   AF-A0A830BV78-F1
#
_cell.length_a   1.000
_cell.length_b   1.000
_cell.length_c   1.000
_cell.angle_alpha   90.00
_cell.angle_beta   90.00
_cell.angle_gamma   90.00
#
_symmetry.space_group_name_H-M   'P 1'
#
loop_
_entity.id
_entity.type
_entity.pdbx_description
1 polymer ?
#
loop_
_entity_poly.entity_id
_entity_poly.type
_entity_poly.pdbx_seq_one_letter_code
_entity_poly.pdbx_strand_id
1 'polypeptide(L)'
;MVDPTPYPGSSNPPPTVLSQDIILGPNSKAYVRLYVPASPPKARKLPLIIYLHGGDFVLFSATTIIFHNFCNDIASQLPAVVVSVEYRLAPENRLPAAFDDALNAIFWARDQAKGIGGRDPWMEYADFDRVFILGSSAGANIAYHVALRALDFDISPLKIRGLLMNQGYFGGVRPTQSEIRLKDDPYVALYVNHVLWSLALPKNLNRDHEFCNPISGGSYLGRVYRLPKVYIKGDYGDPLVDRSVLLVKHLQSFRLPVYYRFNQGGFHGIELQNTTAAQQLYDDIKFFVNDLHVNLNSDILISDDHHHAYS
;
A
#
# COMPACT_ATOMS: atom_id res chain seq x y z
N MET A 1 -7.74 18.47 3.85
CA MET A 1 -6.74 18.06 4.86
C MET A 1 -7.44 17.98 6.20
N VAL A 2 -7.02 17.08 7.07
CA VAL A 2 -7.61 16.87 8.39
C VAL A 2 -6.53 17.09 9.44
N ASP A 3 -6.85 17.80 10.51
CA ASP A 3 -5.93 17.96 11.63
C ASP A 3 -5.88 16.67 12.46
N PRO A 4 -4.75 16.37 13.12
CA PRO A 4 -4.68 15.20 13.99
C PRO A 4 -5.56 15.39 15.24
N THR A 5 -6.05 14.27 15.77
CA THR A 5 -6.93 14.19 16.95
C THR A 5 -6.23 13.46 18.11
N PRO A 6 -5.27 14.11 18.80
CA PRO A 6 -4.39 13.41 19.74
C PRO A 6 -5.04 13.07 21.10
N TYR A 7 -6.21 13.64 21.41
CA TYR A 7 -6.85 13.51 22.73
C TYR A 7 -8.32 13.06 22.61
N PRO A 8 -8.85 12.23 23.53
CA PRO A 8 -10.25 11.80 23.50
C PRO A 8 -11.27 12.95 23.57
N GLY A 9 -10.89 14.11 24.11
CA GLY A 9 -11.73 15.30 24.19
C GLY A 9 -11.66 16.23 22.96
N SER A 10 -10.92 15.89 21.91
CA SER A 10 -10.71 16.78 20.78
C SER A 10 -11.89 16.88 19.81
N SER A 11 -12.89 16.01 19.95
CA SER A 11 -14.11 16.01 19.11
C SER A 11 -15.35 15.61 19.90
N ASN A 12 -16.53 15.97 19.38
CA ASN A 12 -17.82 15.49 19.87
C ASN A 12 -18.63 14.88 18.71
N PRO A 13 -18.96 13.58 18.73
CA PRO A 13 -18.65 12.61 19.78
C PRO A 13 -17.12 12.35 19.92
N PRO A 14 -16.68 11.80 21.07
CA PRO A 14 -15.29 11.40 21.27
C PRO A 14 -14.79 10.50 20.13
N PRO A 15 -13.54 10.67 19.69
CA PRO A 15 -13.00 9.90 18.58
C PRO A 15 -12.76 8.45 19.03
N THR A 16 -13.04 7.49 18.13
CA THR A 16 -12.74 6.07 18.36
C THR A 16 -11.26 5.74 18.16
N VAL A 17 -10.55 6.60 17.42
CA VAL A 17 -9.13 6.51 17.09
C VAL A 17 -8.49 7.87 17.29
N LEU A 18 -7.32 7.88 17.92
CA LEU A 18 -6.51 9.09 18.11
C LEU A 18 -5.46 9.16 16.99
N SER A 19 -5.11 10.37 16.58
CA SER A 19 -4.05 10.60 15.59
C SER A 19 -3.06 11.69 16.02
N GLN A 20 -1.79 11.54 15.64
CA GLN A 20 -0.73 12.53 15.88
C GLN A 20 0.32 12.51 14.74
N ASP A 21 0.93 13.66 14.46
CA ASP A 21 1.97 13.78 13.44
C ASP A 21 3.36 13.70 14.08
N ILE A 22 4.24 12.87 13.50
CA ILE A 22 5.62 12.66 13.94
C ILE A 22 6.57 12.99 12.79
N ILE A 23 7.45 13.97 13.03
CA ILE A 23 8.50 14.33 12.09
C ILE A 23 9.63 13.29 12.16
N LEU A 24 9.99 12.69 11.03
CA LEU A 24 10.98 11.59 10.98
C LEU A 24 12.44 12.05 11.17
N GLY A 25 12.69 13.36 11.15
CA GLY A 25 13.99 13.94 11.47
C GLY A 25 14.01 15.47 11.29
N PRO A 26 14.99 16.18 11.87
CA PRO A 26 14.97 17.66 11.98
C PRO A 26 14.82 18.42 10.65
N ASN A 27 15.24 17.81 9.54
CA ASN A 27 15.17 18.38 8.19
C ASN A 27 14.36 17.51 7.21
N SER A 28 13.62 16.52 7.73
CA SER A 28 12.82 15.63 6.89
C SER A 28 11.61 16.39 6.37
N LYS A 29 11.43 16.42 5.04
CA LYS A 29 10.18 16.87 4.42
C LYS A 29 9.07 15.81 4.54
N ALA A 30 9.44 14.57 4.85
CA ALA A 30 8.51 13.48 5.14
C ALA A 30 8.23 13.39 6.64
N TYR A 31 6.98 13.12 6.98
CA TYR A 31 6.54 12.82 8.34
C TYR A 31 5.60 11.61 8.30
N VAL A 32 5.21 11.11 9.47
CA VAL A 32 4.18 10.08 9.57
C VAL A 32 3.05 10.58 10.42
N ARG A 33 1.81 10.23 10.06
CA ARG A 33 0.67 10.33 10.96
C ARG A 33 0.43 8.98 11.61
N LEU A 34 0.56 8.96 12.94
CA LEU A 34 0.22 7.81 13.76
C LEU A 34 -1.27 7.77 14.04
N TYR A 35 -1.82 6.57 14.08
CA TYR A 35 -3.17 6.29 14.51
C TYR A 35 -3.15 5.15 15.53
N VAL A 36 -3.87 5.33 16.64
CA VAL A 36 -4.09 4.29 17.65
C VAL A 36 -5.55 4.26 18.10
N PRO A 37 -6.11 3.08 18.42
CA PRO A 37 -7.43 3.02 19.05
C PRO A 37 -7.45 3.90 20.30
N ALA A 38 -8.52 4.67 20.51
CA ALA A 38 -8.63 5.55 21.68
C ALA A 38 -8.68 4.77 23.01
N SER A 39 -9.07 3.50 22.96
CA SER A 39 -9.04 2.56 24.08
C SER A 39 -8.30 1.28 23.67
N PRO A 40 -6.95 1.32 23.60
CA PRO A 40 -6.19 0.16 23.16
C PRO A 40 -6.25 -0.97 24.21
N PRO A 41 -6.32 -2.24 23.79
CA PRO A 41 -6.31 -3.38 24.70
C PRO A 41 -5.07 -3.39 25.61
N LYS A 42 -5.28 -3.34 26.94
CA LYS A 42 -4.18 -3.23 27.92
C LYS A 42 -3.23 -4.44 27.96
N ALA A 43 -3.69 -5.62 27.57
CA ALA A 43 -2.94 -6.88 27.71
C ALA A 43 -2.37 -7.42 26.40
N ARG A 44 -2.52 -6.73 25.27
CA ARG A 44 -2.11 -7.24 23.95
C ARG A 44 -1.48 -6.16 23.09
N LYS A 45 -0.28 -6.43 22.58
CA LYS A 45 0.30 -5.61 21.51
C LYS A 45 -0.52 -5.77 20.22
N LEU A 46 -0.57 -4.70 19.44
CA LEU A 46 -1.36 -4.58 18.22
C LEU A 46 -0.46 -4.70 17.00
N PRO A 47 -0.91 -5.33 15.89
CA PRO A 47 -0.15 -5.29 14.65
C PRO A 47 0.17 -3.85 14.25
N LEU A 48 1.36 -3.66 13.69
CA LEU A 48 1.81 -2.37 13.16
C LEU A 48 1.57 -2.36 11.65
N ILE A 49 0.81 -1.39 11.16
CA ILE A 49 0.54 -1.21 9.73
C ILE A 49 1.25 0.06 9.27
N ILE A 50 2.23 -0.06 8.38
CA ILE A 50 2.79 1.08 7.68
C ILE A 50 1.93 1.29 6.43
N TYR A 51 1.20 2.40 6.39
CA TYR A 51 0.27 2.70 5.31
C TYR A 51 0.84 3.75 4.36
N LEU A 52 0.67 3.49 3.05
CA LEU A 52 1.09 4.34 1.97
C LEU A 52 -0.12 4.70 1.11
N HIS A 53 -0.45 5.99 1.05
CA HIS A 53 -1.64 6.46 0.36
C HIS A 53 -1.52 6.38 -1.18
N GLY A 54 -2.67 6.48 -1.86
CA GLY A 54 -2.74 6.56 -3.31
C GLY A 54 -2.62 8.00 -3.84
N GLY A 55 -2.81 8.20 -5.14
CA GLY A 55 -2.71 9.50 -5.79
C GLY A 55 -1.62 9.58 -6.85
N ASP A 56 -1.34 8.48 -7.55
CA ASP A 56 -0.54 8.48 -8.77
C ASP A 56 0.89 9.07 -8.61
N PHE A 57 1.43 9.09 -7.39
CA PHE A 57 2.65 9.79 -6.97
C PHE A 57 2.61 11.33 -7.03
N VAL A 58 1.52 11.94 -7.46
CA VAL A 58 1.43 13.38 -7.76
C VAL A 58 0.37 14.08 -6.89
N LEU A 59 -0.57 13.33 -6.31
CA LEU A 59 -1.72 13.86 -5.59
C LEU A 59 -1.79 13.37 -4.13
N PHE A 60 -2.57 14.13 -3.37
CA PHE A 60 -2.98 13.84 -1.99
C PHE A 60 -1.84 13.92 -0.96
N SER A 61 -2.12 13.39 0.23
CA SER A 61 -1.30 13.45 1.44
C SER A 61 -1.89 12.45 2.44
N ALA A 62 -1.09 12.01 3.39
CA ALA A 62 -1.50 11.23 4.57
C ALA A 62 -2.65 11.89 5.36
N THR A 63 -2.84 13.20 5.23
CA THR A 63 -3.89 13.97 5.93
C THR A 63 -5.11 14.29 5.06
N THR A 64 -5.12 13.81 3.81
CA THR A 64 -6.31 13.93 2.94
C THR A 64 -7.46 13.14 3.57
N ILE A 65 -8.66 13.74 3.63
CA ILE A 65 -9.81 13.20 4.37
C ILE A 65 -10.10 11.72 4.09
N ILE A 66 -10.05 11.32 2.82
CA ILE A 66 -10.30 9.93 2.41
C ILE A 66 -9.27 8.96 3.01
N PHE A 67 -7.99 9.31 3.03
CA PHE A 67 -6.93 8.47 3.59
C PHE A 67 -6.83 8.56 5.10
N HIS A 68 -7.17 9.72 5.67
CA HIS A 68 -7.29 9.87 7.11
C HIS A 68 -8.42 8.97 7.65
N ASN A 69 -9.59 8.98 7.02
CA ASN A 69 -10.72 8.12 7.39
C ASN A 69 -10.38 6.64 7.22
N PHE A 70 -9.73 6.27 6.11
CA PHE A 70 -9.26 4.90 5.89
C PHE A 70 -8.33 4.41 7.01
N CYS A 71 -7.38 5.24 7.47
CA CYS A 71 -6.51 4.88 8.59
C CYS A 71 -7.27 4.74 9.93
N ASN A 72 -8.26 5.61 10.18
CA ASN A 72 -9.13 5.49 11.35
C ASN A 72 -9.93 4.17 11.29
N ASP A 73 -10.51 3.85 10.15
CA ASP A 73 -11.29 2.62 9.97
C ASP A 73 -10.44 1.37 10.19
N ILE A 74 -9.22 1.34 9.65
CA ILE A 74 -8.28 0.24 9.89
C ILE A 74 -7.96 0.13 11.38
N ALA A 75 -7.49 1.21 12.01
CA ALA A 75 -7.09 1.19 13.42
C ALA A 75 -8.26 0.78 14.35
N SER A 76 -9.50 1.12 13.98
CA SER A 76 -10.72 0.75 14.68
C SER A 76 -11.12 -0.72 14.48
N GLN A 77 -11.29 -1.15 13.22
CA GLN A 77 -11.90 -2.45 12.88
C GLN A 77 -10.93 -3.62 13.00
N LEU A 78 -9.65 -3.35 12.72
CA LEU A 78 -8.51 -4.19 13.04
C LEU A 78 -7.69 -3.43 14.08
N PRO A 79 -7.94 -3.61 15.39
CA PRO A 79 -7.17 -2.92 16.43
C PRO A 79 -5.66 -3.01 16.15
N ALA A 80 -5.10 -1.92 15.64
CA ALA A 80 -3.77 -1.83 15.03
C ALA A 80 -3.18 -0.44 15.31
N VAL A 81 -1.86 -0.36 15.38
CA VAL A 81 -1.15 0.92 15.27
C VAL A 81 -0.92 1.16 13.78
N VAL A 82 -1.38 2.29 13.25
CA VAL A 82 -1.16 2.64 11.83
C VAL A 82 -0.19 3.80 11.73
N VAL A 83 0.84 3.65 10.89
CA VAL A 83 1.84 4.65 10.55
C VAL A 83 1.58 5.07 9.10
N SER A 84 0.79 6.12 8.90
CA SER A 84 0.49 6.66 7.57
C SER A 84 1.62 7.58 7.13
N VAL A 85 2.30 7.25 6.03
CA VAL A 85 3.49 7.99 5.60
C VAL A 85 3.10 9.15 4.68
N GLU A 86 3.53 10.35 5.05
CA GLU A 86 3.60 11.48 4.12
C GLU A 86 4.90 11.38 3.33
N TYR A 87 4.80 10.88 2.09
CA TYR A 87 5.93 10.78 1.19
C TYR A 87 5.95 11.95 0.18
N ARG A 88 7.14 12.32 -0.29
CA ARG A 88 7.28 13.39 -1.28
C ARG A 88 6.66 13.00 -2.63
N LEU A 89 5.98 13.97 -3.24
CA LEU A 89 5.30 13.81 -4.52
C LEU A 89 6.16 14.27 -5.70
N ALA A 90 5.86 13.69 -6.85
CA ALA A 90 6.30 14.11 -8.16
C ALA A 90 5.40 15.24 -8.69
N PRO A 91 5.89 16.08 -9.64
CA PRO A 91 7.19 16.01 -10.32
C PRO A 91 8.37 16.62 -9.55
N GLU A 92 8.13 17.32 -8.44
CA GLU A 92 9.16 18.00 -7.65
C GLU A 92 10.16 17.00 -7.08
N ASN A 93 9.69 15.82 -6.69
CA ASN A 93 10.48 14.74 -6.15
C ASN A 93 10.13 13.43 -6.86
N ARG A 94 10.66 13.26 -8.07
CA ARG A 94 10.52 12.04 -8.88
C ARG A 94 10.97 10.80 -8.10
N LEU A 95 10.47 9.63 -8.49
CA LEU A 95 10.96 8.35 -7.98
C LEU A 95 12.48 8.28 -8.16
N PRO A 96 13.23 7.74 -7.18
CA PRO A 96 12.77 6.94 -6.04
C PRO A 96 12.45 7.73 -4.74
N ALA A 97 12.23 9.05 -4.77
CA ALA A 97 12.05 9.84 -3.55
C ALA A 97 10.96 9.32 -2.61
N ALA A 98 9.79 8.94 -3.15
CA ALA A 98 8.71 8.33 -2.36
C ALA A 98 9.12 6.98 -1.72
N PHE A 99 9.97 6.21 -2.41
CA PHE A 99 10.50 4.95 -1.88
C PHE A 99 11.52 5.19 -0.77
N ASP A 100 12.33 6.25 -0.87
CA ASP A 100 13.26 6.66 0.19
C ASP A 100 12.50 7.08 1.45
N ASP A 101 11.41 7.84 1.30
CA ASP A 101 10.60 8.31 2.42
C ASP A 101 9.88 7.14 3.12
N ALA A 102 9.35 6.18 2.36
CA ALA A 102 8.78 4.96 2.92
C ALA A 102 9.83 4.11 3.64
N LEU A 103 11.06 4.02 3.12
CA LEU A 103 12.16 3.30 3.77
C LEU A 103 12.59 3.99 5.08
N ASN A 104 12.60 5.33 5.10
CA ASN A 104 12.85 6.11 6.31
C ASN A 104 11.77 5.87 7.38
N ALA A 105 10.51 5.71 6.99
CA ALA A 105 9.45 5.34 7.93
C ALA A 105 9.67 3.93 8.53
N ILE A 106 10.17 2.96 7.74
CA ILE A 106 10.57 1.63 8.24
C ILE A 106 11.74 1.74 9.22
N PHE A 107 12.76 2.54 8.91
CA PHE A 107 13.88 2.77 9.82
C PHE A 107 13.45 3.46 11.12
N TRP A 108 12.56 4.44 11.03
CA TRP A 108 11.97 5.06 12.21
C TRP A 108 11.22 4.03 13.06
N ALA A 109 10.38 3.19 12.46
CA ALA A 109 9.68 2.13 13.19
C ALA A 109 10.64 1.11 13.83
N ARG A 110 11.75 0.75 13.15
CA ARG A 110 12.83 -0.05 13.75
C ARG A 110 13.45 0.64 14.96
N ASP A 111 13.74 1.93 14.85
CA ASP A 111 14.38 2.70 15.91
C ASP A 111 13.45 2.83 17.12
N GLN A 112 12.13 2.99 16.90
CA GLN A 112 11.10 2.88 17.94
C GLN A 112 11.10 1.50 18.63
N ALA A 113 11.30 0.42 17.86
CA ALA A 113 11.44 -0.93 18.40
C ALA A 113 12.69 -1.07 19.28
N LYS A 114 13.81 -0.46 18.88
CA LYS A 114 15.07 -0.41 19.64
C LYS A 114 15.07 0.59 20.80
N GLY A 115 14.12 1.51 20.85
CA GLY A 115 14.12 2.64 21.80
C GLY A 115 15.18 3.71 21.49
N ILE A 116 15.71 3.74 20.26
CA ILE A 116 16.69 4.74 19.82
C ILE A 116 15.98 6.09 19.64
N GLY A 117 16.52 7.14 20.22
CA GLY A 117 15.91 8.48 20.17
C GLY A 117 14.67 8.65 21.06
N GLY A 118 14.33 7.64 21.86
CA GLY A 118 13.12 7.60 22.68
C GLY A 118 11.95 6.92 21.95
N ARG A 119 11.26 6.03 22.67
CA ARG A 119 10.05 5.40 22.15
C ARG A 119 8.85 6.32 22.37
N ASP A 120 8.14 6.63 21.29
CA ASP A 120 6.86 7.32 21.35
C ASP A 120 5.85 6.48 22.15
N PRO A 121 5.08 7.08 23.08
CA PRO A 121 4.14 6.33 23.93
C PRO A 121 3.13 5.48 23.14
N TRP A 122 2.74 5.91 21.94
CA TRP A 122 1.78 5.15 21.12
C TRP A 122 2.43 3.95 20.44
N MET A 123 3.74 4.01 20.21
CA MET A 123 4.53 2.87 19.72
C MET A 123 4.73 1.80 20.80
N GLU A 124 4.39 2.07 22.07
CA GLU A 124 4.28 1.01 23.07
C GLU A 124 3.14 0.04 22.76
N TYR A 125 2.08 0.44 22.05
CA TYR A 125 1.01 -0.49 21.70
C TYR A 125 1.40 -1.43 20.55
N ALA A 126 2.44 -1.11 19.78
CA ALA A 126 2.82 -1.84 18.59
C ALA A 126 3.53 -3.18 18.89
N ASP A 127 3.19 -4.19 18.09
CA ASP A 127 3.88 -5.47 17.98
C ASP A 127 4.86 -5.42 16.81
N PHE A 128 6.14 -5.19 17.11
CA PHE A 128 7.19 -5.08 16.10
C PHE A 128 7.54 -6.43 15.43
N ASP A 129 7.02 -7.55 15.92
CA ASP A 129 7.12 -8.86 15.25
C ASP A 129 5.96 -9.10 14.27
N ARG A 130 4.95 -8.23 14.25
CA ARG A 130 3.76 -8.30 13.40
C ARG A 130 3.56 -7.01 12.61
N VAL A 131 4.55 -6.68 11.77
CA VAL A 131 4.50 -5.48 10.90
C VAL A 131 4.00 -5.83 9.51
N PHE A 132 3.11 -5.00 8.96
CA PHE A 132 2.56 -5.13 7.63
C PHE A 132 2.72 -3.82 6.87
N ILE A 133 3.00 -3.90 5.58
CA ILE A 133 3.01 -2.72 4.71
C ILE A 133 1.75 -2.77 3.85
N LEU A 134 0.91 -1.78 4.00
CA LEU A 134 -0.32 -1.62 3.23
C LEU A 134 -0.18 -0.43 2.30
N GLY A 135 -0.57 -0.59 1.05
CA GLY A 135 -0.66 0.53 0.13
C GLY A 135 -1.88 0.43 -0.77
N SER A 136 -2.37 1.60 -1.18
CA SER A 136 -3.45 1.73 -2.17
C SER A 136 -2.94 2.47 -3.41
N SER A 137 -3.24 2.00 -4.62
CA SER A 137 -2.81 2.67 -5.86
C SER A 137 -1.29 2.88 -5.90
N ALA A 138 -0.80 4.12 -6.06
CA ALA A 138 0.62 4.46 -5.99
C ALA A 138 1.28 3.97 -4.69
N GLY A 139 0.56 4.01 -3.57
CA GLY A 139 1.03 3.46 -2.30
C GLY A 139 1.29 1.95 -2.34
N ALA A 140 0.49 1.17 -3.09
CA ALA A 140 0.75 -0.26 -3.28
C ALA A 140 2.02 -0.51 -4.10
N ASN A 141 2.29 0.35 -5.09
CA ASN A 141 3.56 0.34 -5.82
C ASN A 141 4.74 0.63 -4.87
N ILE A 142 4.64 1.67 -4.04
CA ILE A 142 5.67 1.98 -3.03
C ILE A 142 5.82 0.80 -2.06
N ALA A 143 4.73 0.18 -1.60
CA ALA A 143 4.77 -0.95 -0.68
C ALA A 143 5.57 -2.13 -1.26
N TYR A 144 5.40 -2.44 -2.55
CA TYR A 144 6.18 -3.45 -3.24
C TYR A 144 7.68 -3.11 -3.28
N HIS A 145 8.01 -1.92 -3.75
CA HIS A 145 9.42 -1.51 -3.93
C HIS A 145 10.14 -1.30 -2.60
N VAL A 146 9.49 -0.70 -1.61
CA VAL A 146 10.11 -0.47 -0.30
C VAL A 146 10.38 -1.78 0.44
N ALA A 147 9.52 -2.78 0.29
CA ALA A 147 9.76 -4.10 0.87
C ALA A 147 10.98 -4.78 0.25
N LEU A 148 11.16 -4.70 -1.07
CA LEU A 148 12.34 -5.22 -1.76
C LEU A 148 13.63 -4.49 -1.38
N ARG A 149 13.54 -3.18 -1.15
CA ARG A 149 14.67 -2.36 -0.69
C ARG A 149 15.04 -2.65 0.76
N ALA A 150 14.05 -2.85 1.64
CA ALA A 150 14.27 -3.14 3.05
C ALA A 150 15.09 -4.43 3.27
N LEU A 151 15.07 -5.37 2.31
CA LEU A 151 15.86 -6.61 2.35
C LEU A 151 17.39 -6.41 2.32
N ASP A 152 17.86 -5.21 1.97
CA ASP A 152 19.29 -4.85 1.96
C ASP A 152 19.76 -4.30 3.31
N PHE A 153 18.86 -4.10 4.27
CA PHE A 153 19.15 -3.45 5.54
C PHE A 153 18.79 -4.35 6.72
N ASP A 154 19.54 -4.19 7.81
CA ASP A 154 19.12 -4.75 9.10
C ASP A 154 18.00 -3.88 9.70
N ILE A 155 16.79 -4.43 9.62
CA ILE A 155 15.60 -3.84 10.24
C ILE A 155 15.25 -4.50 11.57
N SER A 156 16.05 -5.43 12.09
CA SER A 156 15.80 -6.04 13.39
C SER A 156 15.72 -4.98 14.51
N PRO A 157 14.88 -5.18 15.54
CA PRO A 157 14.02 -6.35 15.78
C PRO A 157 12.69 -6.33 14.99
N LEU A 158 12.44 -5.31 14.16
CA LEU A 158 11.22 -5.21 13.36
C LEU A 158 11.15 -6.33 12.32
N LYS A 159 9.99 -7.00 12.21
CA LYS A 159 9.73 -8.07 11.23
C LYS A 159 8.52 -7.74 10.37
N ILE A 160 8.75 -7.56 9.08
CA ILE A 160 7.68 -7.41 8.08
C ILE A 160 7.11 -8.80 7.76
N ARG A 161 5.85 -9.03 8.13
CA ARG A 161 5.13 -10.30 8.00
C ARG A 161 4.28 -10.39 6.74
N GLY A 162 3.99 -9.29 6.08
CA GLY A 162 3.27 -9.32 4.81
C GLY A 162 3.08 -7.96 4.16
N LEU A 163 2.76 -8.00 2.87
CA LEU A 163 2.41 -6.85 2.06
C LEU A 163 0.94 -6.93 1.66
N LEU A 164 0.20 -5.84 1.77
CA LEU A 164 -1.18 -5.72 1.29
C LEU A 164 -1.22 -4.63 0.22
N MET A 165 -1.62 -5.00 -0.99
CA MET A 165 -1.68 -4.08 -2.13
C MET A 165 -3.13 -3.98 -2.61
N ASN A 166 -3.74 -2.82 -2.40
CA ASN A 166 -5.07 -2.51 -2.93
C ASN A 166 -4.93 -1.76 -4.26
N GLN A 167 -5.36 -2.40 -5.35
CA GLN A 167 -5.40 -1.82 -6.70
C GLN A 167 -4.07 -1.17 -7.11
N GLY A 168 -3.01 -1.99 -7.19
CA GLY A 168 -1.64 -1.50 -7.37
C GLY A 168 -1.44 -0.66 -8.63
N TYR A 169 -0.83 0.52 -8.47
CA TYR A 169 -0.51 1.41 -9.58
C TYR A 169 0.76 0.95 -10.30
N PHE A 170 0.57 0.05 -11.24
CA PHE A 170 1.60 -0.49 -12.11
C PHE A 170 1.25 -0.23 -13.58
N GLY A 171 2.23 -0.33 -14.46
CA GLY A 171 2.04 -0.04 -15.87
C GLY A 171 3.03 -0.77 -16.77
N GLY A 172 3.19 -0.24 -17.97
CA GLY A 172 4.08 -0.72 -19.02
C GLY A 172 3.83 0.04 -20.31
N VAL A 173 4.78 0.04 -21.23
CA VAL A 173 4.63 0.79 -22.49
C VAL A 173 3.47 0.22 -23.34
N ARG A 174 3.40 -1.11 -23.44
CA ARG A 174 2.30 -1.81 -24.12
C ARG A 174 1.07 -1.86 -23.21
N PRO A 175 -0.10 -1.35 -23.64
CA PRO A 175 -1.31 -1.42 -22.84
C PRO A 175 -1.84 -2.86 -22.75
N THR A 176 -2.44 -3.18 -21.61
CA THR A 176 -3.19 -4.42 -21.35
C THR A 176 -4.61 -4.34 -21.90
N GLN A 177 -5.34 -5.45 -21.88
CA GLN A 177 -6.69 -5.50 -22.42
C GLN A 177 -7.67 -4.67 -21.57
N SER A 178 -7.51 -4.65 -20.24
CA SER A 178 -8.28 -3.78 -19.35
C SER A 178 -8.01 -2.30 -19.62
N GLU A 179 -6.75 -1.91 -19.82
CA GLU A 179 -6.38 -0.52 -20.17
C GLU A 179 -7.00 -0.08 -21.51
N ILE A 180 -7.06 -0.97 -22.51
CA ILE A 180 -7.70 -0.67 -23.81
C ILE A 180 -9.21 -0.55 -23.65
N ARG A 181 -9.83 -1.51 -22.95
CA ARG A 181 -11.29 -1.58 -22.73
C ARG A 181 -11.80 -0.36 -21.96
N LEU A 182 -11.02 0.10 -20.98
CA LEU A 182 -11.38 1.17 -20.05
C LEU A 182 -10.54 2.44 -20.27
N LYS A 183 -10.11 2.70 -21.53
CA LYS A 183 -9.19 3.79 -21.85
C LYS A 183 -9.69 5.19 -21.43
N ASP A 184 -11.00 5.38 -21.39
CA ASP A 184 -11.70 6.64 -21.05
C ASP A 184 -12.28 6.61 -19.63
N ASP A 185 -11.77 5.73 -18.75
CA ASP A 185 -12.22 5.61 -17.36
C ASP A 185 -12.16 6.95 -16.61
N PRO A 186 -13.20 7.31 -15.82
CA PRO A 186 -13.27 8.62 -15.18
C PRO A 186 -12.27 8.82 -14.03
N TYR A 187 -11.65 7.76 -13.51
CA TYR A 187 -10.69 7.82 -12.42
C TYR A 187 -9.25 7.65 -12.91
N VAL A 188 -9.02 6.69 -13.82
CA VAL A 188 -7.69 6.33 -14.33
C VAL A 188 -7.69 6.29 -15.87
N ALA A 189 -8.15 7.38 -16.49
CA ALA A 189 -8.09 7.55 -17.94
C ALA A 189 -6.66 7.29 -18.45
N LEU A 190 -6.53 6.47 -19.49
CA LEU A 190 -5.23 5.93 -19.92
C LEU A 190 -4.26 7.04 -20.34
N TYR A 191 -4.74 8.09 -21.00
CA TYR A 191 -3.90 9.21 -21.40
C TYR A 191 -3.40 10.03 -20.19
N VAL A 192 -4.22 10.20 -19.15
CA VAL A 192 -3.83 10.87 -17.90
C VAL A 192 -2.79 10.04 -17.17
N ASN A 193 -3.03 8.73 -17.05
CA ASN A 193 -2.10 7.77 -16.46
C ASN A 193 -0.71 7.85 -17.14
N HIS A 194 -0.64 7.96 -18.47
CA HIS A 194 0.63 8.13 -19.18
C HIS A 194 1.38 9.41 -18.77
N VAL A 195 0.65 10.53 -18.62
CA VAL A 195 1.22 11.80 -18.17
C VAL A 195 1.72 11.69 -16.73
N LEU A 196 0.93 11.12 -15.83
CA LEU A 196 1.30 10.97 -14.41
C LEU A 196 2.56 10.11 -14.23
N TRP A 197 2.67 8.99 -14.96
CA TRP A 197 3.92 8.21 -15.00
C TRP A 197 5.11 9.01 -15.53
N SER A 198 4.91 9.86 -16.54
CA SER A 198 5.98 10.72 -17.07
C SER A 198 6.43 11.79 -16.08
N LEU A 199 5.57 12.19 -15.14
CA LEU A 199 5.90 13.08 -14.04
C LEU A 199 6.61 12.33 -12.91
N ALA A 200 6.19 11.10 -12.61
CA ALA A 200 6.68 10.31 -11.49
C ALA A 200 8.05 9.65 -11.73
N LEU A 201 8.28 9.07 -12.91
CA LEU A 201 9.51 8.33 -13.21
C LEU A 201 10.74 9.25 -13.21
N PRO A 202 11.96 8.73 -12.97
CA PRO A 202 13.17 9.47 -13.27
C PRO A 202 13.18 9.96 -14.72
N LYS A 203 13.83 11.10 -14.97
CA LYS A 203 13.87 11.72 -16.31
C LYS A 203 14.44 10.73 -17.34
N ASN A 204 13.93 10.79 -18.57
CA ASN A 204 14.36 9.99 -19.72
C ASN A 204 14.08 8.48 -19.62
N LEU A 205 13.29 8.05 -18.64
CA LEU A 205 12.81 6.67 -18.55
C LEU A 205 11.37 6.55 -19.05
N ASN A 206 11.02 5.37 -19.53
CA ASN A 206 9.67 5.04 -19.97
C ASN A 206 8.98 4.08 -18.99
N ARG A 207 7.72 3.74 -19.28
CA ARG A 207 6.88 2.90 -18.42
C ARG A 207 7.32 1.44 -18.32
N ASP A 208 8.31 0.98 -19.08
CA ASP A 208 8.90 -0.36 -18.90
C ASP A 208 10.02 -0.38 -17.85
N HIS A 209 10.37 0.77 -17.28
CA HIS A 209 11.25 0.83 -16.12
C HIS A 209 10.64 0.10 -14.91
N GLU A 210 11.48 -0.57 -14.10
CA GLU A 210 11.06 -1.45 -13.00
C GLU A 210 10.13 -0.77 -11.97
N PHE A 211 10.25 0.54 -11.79
CA PHE A 211 9.36 1.32 -10.90
C PHE A 211 7.92 1.35 -11.37
N CYS A 212 7.68 1.30 -12.69
CA CYS A 212 6.34 1.27 -13.28
C CYS A 212 5.92 -0.17 -13.61
N ASN A 213 6.83 -0.94 -14.21
CA ASN A 213 6.58 -2.29 -14.70
C ASN A 213 7.48 -3.30 -13.95
N PRO A 214 7.09 -3.76 -12.75
CA PRO A 214 7.95 -4.62 -11.92
C PRO A 214 8.20 -6.02 -12.52
N ILE A 215 7.45 -6.40 -13.55
CA ILE A 215 7.57 -7.71 -14.21
C ILE A 215 8.46 -7.67 -15.47
N SER A 216 8.93 -6.49 -15.90
CA SER A 216 9.85 -6.36 -17.05
C SER A 216 11.29 -6.78 -16.73
N GLY A 217 11.56 -7.18 -15.49
CA GLY A 217 12.89 -7.43 -14.95
C GLY A 217 13.39 -6.24 -14.12
N GLY A 218 14.70 -6.14 -13.94
CA GLY A 218 15.31 -5.02 -13.21
C GLY A 218 16.18 -5.46 -12.03
N SER A 219 16.62 -4.48 -11.27
CA SER A 219 17.55 -4.64 -10.15
C SER A 219 16.95 -5.45 -8.99
N TYR A 220 15.62 -5.50 -8.88
CA TYR A 220 14.94 -6.23 -7.80
C TYR A 220 14.65 -7.70 -8.10
N LEU A 221 14.86 -8.19 -9.33
CA LEU A 221 14.46 -9.56 -9.71
C LEU A 221 15.11 -10.63 -8.81
N GLY A 222 16.40 -10.48 -8.49
CA GLY A 222 17.18 -11.42 -7.68
C GLY A 222 16.83 -11.48 -6.19
N ARG A 223 15.78 -10.76 -5.75
CA ARG A 223 15.36 -10.70 -4.35
C ARG A 223 13.84 -10.86 -4.15
N VAL A 224 13.05 -10.97 -5.23
CA VAL A 224 11.59 -11.12 -5.14
C VAL A 224 11.20 -12.31 -4.27
N TYR A 225 11.86 -13.46 -4.42
CA TYR A 225 11.60 -14.68 -3.63
C TYR A 225 11.82 -14.53 -2.11
N ARG A 226 12.45 -13.43 -1.66
CA ARG A 226 12.68 -13.13 -0.24
C ARG A 226 11.57 -12.30 0.39
N LEU A 227 10.59 -11.83 -0.39
CA LEU A 227 9.43 -11.10 0.15
C LEU A 227 8.61 -11.99 1.11
N PRO A 228 7.92 -11.39 2.09
CA PRO A 228 6.95 -12.12 2.90
C PRO A 228 5.70 -12.45 2.07
N LYS A 229 4.68 -13.05 2.69
CA LYS A 229 3.38 -13.26 2.03
C LYS A 229 2.79 -11.94 1.50
N VAL A 230 2.07 -12.02 0.40
CA VAL A 230 1.51 -10.86 -0.30
C VAL A 230 0.00 -11.04 -0.47
N TYR A 231 -0.77 -9.98 -0.24
CA TYR A 231 -2.17 -9.87 -0.62
C TYR A 231 -2.33 -8.84 -1.74
N ILE A 232 -3.08 -9.17 -2.78
CA ILE A 232 -3.37 -8.27 -3.91
C ILE A 232 -4.88 -8.21 -4.15
N LYS A 233 -5.47 -7.02 -4.00
CA LYS A 233 -6.85 -6.75 -4.40
C LYS A 233 -6.87 -6.00 -5.74
N GLY A 234 -7.80 -6.34 -6.61
CA GLY A 234 -8.19 -5.55 -7.78
C GLY A 234 -9.68 -5.71 -8.10
N ASP A 235 -10.16 -4.93 -9.06
CA ASP A 235 -11.56 -4.95 -9.49
C ASP A 235 -11.58 -4.85 -11.02
N TYR A 236 -12.38 -5.66 -11.72
CA TYR A 236 -12.33 -5.75 -13.19
C TYR A 236 -12.80 -4.49 -13.95
N GLY A 237 -13.44 -3.56 -13.23
CA GLY A 237 -13.75 -2.21 -13.71
C GLY A 237 -12.63 -1.18 -13.47
N ASP A 238 -11.48 -1.58 -12.92
CA ASP A 238 -10.25 -0.77 -12.87
C ASP A 238 -9.40 -1.04 -14.13
N PRO A 239 -8.98 0.00 -14.88
CA PRO A 239 -8.05 -0.15 -16.01
C PRO A 239 -6.77 -0.92 -15.67
N LEU A 240 -6.29 -0.88 -14.42
CA LEU A 240 -5.02 -1.47 -14.00
C LEU A 240 -5.13 -2.92 -13.50
N VAL A 241 -6.31 -3.52 -13.50
CA VAL A 241 -6.54 -4.87 -12.96
C VAL A 241 -5.65 -5.93 -13.62
N ASP A 242 -5.46 -5.89 -14.94
CA ASP A 242 -4.62 -6.86 -15.65
C ASP A 242 -3.16 -6.77 -15.19
N ARG A 243 -2.68 -5.58 -14.81
CA ARG A 243 -1.33 -5.39 -14.25
C ARG A 243 -1.19 -6.09 -12.90
N SER A 244 -2.23 -6.00 -12.06
CA SER A 244 -2.27 -6.69 -10.76
C SER A 244 -2.32 -8.22 -10.94
N VAL A 245 -3.10 -8.70 -11.91
CA VAL A 245 -3.17 -10.13 -12.29
C VAL A 245 -1.80 -10.64 -12.77
N LEU A 246 -1.11 -9.87 -13.62
CA LEU A 246 0.24 -10.22 -14.07
C LEU A 246 1.25 -10.23 -12.92
N LEU A 247 1.14 -9.29 -11.97
CA LEU A 247 1.99 -9.29 -10.79
C LEU A 247 1.75 -10.51 -9.90
N VAL A 248 0.49 -10.95 -9.70
CA VAL A 248 0.19 -12.20 -8.97
C VAL A 248 0.93 -13.37 -9.61
N LYS A 249 0.79 -13.56 -10.94
CA LYS A 249 1.46 -14.63 -11.68
C LYS A 249 2.99 -14.55 -11.55
N HIS A 250 3.54 -13.34 -11.63
CA HIS A 250 4.98 -13.10 -11.46
C HIS A 250 5.46 -13.52 -10.06
N LEU A 251 4.79 -13.08 -8.99
CA LEU A 251 5.15 -13.43 -7.61
C LEU A 251 5.01 -14.94 -7.33
N GLN A 252 3.96 -15.58 -7.87
CA GLN A 252 3.78 -17.02 -7.77
C GLN A 252 4.90 -17.80 -8.48
N SER A 253 5.47 -17.28 -9.57
CA SER A 253 6.61 -17.91 -10.25
C SER A 253 7.86 -18.00 -9.35
N PHE A 254 7.98 -17.12 -8.36
CA PHE A 254 9.01 -17.16 -7.30
C PHE A 254 8.62 -18.00 -6.08
N ARG A 255 7.48 -18.72 -6.14
CA ARG A 255 6.92 -19.54 -5.05
C ARG A 255 6.58 -18.74 -3.79
N LEU A 256 6.28 -17.45 -3.93
CA LEU A 256 5.79 -16.63 -2.82
C LEU A 256 4.36 -17.05 -2.43
N PRO A 257 4.00 -17.00 -1.14
CA PRO A 257 2.61 -17.11 -0.72
C PRO A 257 1.85 -15.85 -1.14
N VAL A 258 1.04 -15.95 -2.19
CA VAL A 258 0.23 -14.85 -2.72
C VAL A 258 -1.25 -15.16 -2.53
N TYR A 259 -1.95 -14.25 -1.88
CA TYR A 259 -3.39 -14.21 -1.69
C TYR A 259 -3.95 -13.09 -2.56
N TYR A 260 -5.12 -13.26 -3.15
CA TYR A 260 -5.67 -12.22 -4.01
C TYR A 260 -7.20 -12.23 -4.07
N ARG A 261 -7.78 -11.08 -4.41
CA ARG A 261 -9.21 -10.93 -4.68
C ARG A 261 -9.40 -10.05 -5.91
N PHE A 262 -10.11 -10.56 -6.91
CA PHE A 262 -10.44 -9.80 -8.12
C PHE A 262 -11.96 -9.73 -8.30
N ASN A 263 -12.57 -8.65 -7.82
CA ASN A 263 -14.02 -8.51 -7.89
C ASN A 263 -14.49 -8.21 -9.31
N GLN A 264 -15.67 -8.71 -9.68
CA GLN A 264 -16.34 -8.32 -10.92
C GLN A 264 -16.87 -6.88 -10.80
N GLY A 265 -16.75 -6.10 -11.89
CA GLY A 265 -17.15 -4.70 -11.92
C GLY A 265 -16.26 -3.79 -11.06
N GLY A 266 -16.86 -2.78 -10.45
CA GLY A 266 -16.16 -1.78 -9.62
C GLY A 266 -15.41 -0.72 -10.41
N PHE A 267 -14.50 0.00 -9.73
CA PHE A 267 -13.63 1.03 -10.30
C PHE A 267 -12.42 1.29 -9.39
N HIS A 268 -11.43 2.04 -9.87
CA HIS A 268 -10.24 2.38 -9.09
C HIS A 268 -10.60 3.28 -7.89
N GLY A 269 -10.20 2.90 -6.67
CA GLY A 269 -10.53 3.56 -5.41
C GLY A 269 -11.97 3.34 -4.94
N ILE A 270 -12.65 2.26 -5.37
CA ILE A 270 -14.06 2.00 -5.04
C ILE A 270 -14.35 2.01 -3.52
N GLU A 271 -13.42 1.54 -2.69
CA GLU A 271 -13.57 1.52 -1.23
C GLU A 271 -13.76 2.91 -0.63
N LEU A 272 -13.31 3.97 -1.33
CA LEU A 272 -13.42 5.34 -0.85
C LEU A 272 -14.85 5.90 -0.96
N GLN A 273 -15.71 5.27 -1.77
CA GLN A 273 -17.06 5.74 -2.08
C GLN A 273 -18.14 4.68 -1.81
N ASN A 274 -17.77 3.41 -1.71
CA ASN A 274 -18.70 2.30 -1.50
C ASN A 274 -18.39 1.59 -0.18
N THR A 275 -19.31 1.68 0.79
CA THR A 275 -19.15 1.09 2.12
C THR A 275 -19.08 -0.43 2.12
N THR A 276 -19.72 -1.11 1.17
CA THR A 276 -19.64 -2.58 1.06
C THR A 276 -18.27 -3.02 0.56
N ALA A 277 -17.74 -2.33 -0.46
CA ALA A 277 -16.39 -2.58 -0.96
C ALA A 277 -15.32 -2.24 0.11
N ALA A 278 -15.53 -1.15 0.86
CA ALA A 278 -14.67 -0.80 2.00
C ALA A 278 -14.68 -1.88 3.07
N GLN A 279 -15.87 -2.36 3.48
CA GLN A 279 -15.98 -3.41 4.49
C GLN A 279 -15.31 -4.70 4.04
N GLN A 280 -15.47 -5.10 2.77
CA GLN A 280 -14.78 -6.26 2.23
C GLN A 280 -13.26 -6.12 2.32
N LEU A 281 -12.71 -4.95 1.96
CA LEU A 281 -11.28 -4.69 2.09
C LEU A 281 -10.81 -4.76 3.56
N TYR A 282 -11.57 -4.20 4.50
CA TYR A 282 -11.25 -4.27 5.93
C TYR A 282 -11.25 -5.70 6.45
N ASP A 283 -12.23 -6.52 6.04
CA ASP A 283 -12.31 -7.93 6.38
C ASP A 283 -11.12 -8.71 5.80
N ASP A 284 -10.77 -8.50 4.53
CA ASP A 284 -9.61 -9.13 3.89
C ASP A 284 -8.30 -8.75 4.58
N ILE A 285 -8.11 -7.47 4.93
CA ILE A 285 -6.95 -6.99 5.71
C ILE A 285 -6.89 -7.72 7.06
N LYS A 286 -8.02 -7.81 7.77
CA LYS A 286 -8.11 -8.48 9.07
C LYS A 286 -7.80 -9.97 8.97
N PHE A 287 -8.30 -10.65 7.95
CA PHE A 287 -8.01 -12.06 7.72
C PHE A 287 -6.53 -12.29 7.42
N PHE A 288 -5.95 -11.48 6.52
CA PHE A 288 -4.55 -11.56 6.16
C PHE A 288 -3.62 -11.29 7.35
N VAL A 289 -3.89 -10.24 8.15
CA VAL A 289 -3.06 -9.84 9.30
C VAL A 289 -3.11 -10.84 10.46
N ASN A 290 -4.21 -11.58 10.59
CA ASN A 290 -4.39 -12.57 11.65
C ASN A 290 -4.18 -14.03 11.18
N ASP A 291 -3.67 -14.24 9.96
CA ASP A 291 -3.44 -15.57 9.37
C ASP A 291 -4.71 -16.45 9.35
N LEU A 292 -5.87 -15.82 9.19
CA LEU A 292 -7.15 -16.51 9.12
C LEU A 292 -7.43 -16.86 7.65
N HIS A 293 -7.24 -18.12 7.29
CA HIS A 293 -7.36 -18.62 5.91
C HIS A 293 -8.83 -18.80 5.46
N VAL A 294 -9.61 -17.72 5.40
CA VAL A 294 -11.00 -17.77 4.90
C VAL A 294 -11.07 -17.13 3.52
N ASN A 295 -11.33 -17.94 2.49
CA ASN A 295 -11.79 -17.54 1.14
C ASN A 295 -10.97 -16.49 0.34
N LEU A 296 -9.64 -16.39 0.53
CA LEU A 296 -8.77 -15.49 -0.25
C LEU A 296 -8.23 -16.07 -1.58
N ASN A 297 -8.80 -17.17 -2.08
CA ASN A 297 -8.33 -17.88 -3.29
C ASN A 297 -9.48 -18.22 -4.26
N SER A 298 -10.57 -17.46 -4.29
CA SER A 298 -11.80 -17.91 -4.99
C SER A 298 -11.77 -17.80 -6.52
N ASP A 299 -10.78 -17.15 -7.13
CA ASP A 299 -10.82 -16.89 -8.57
C ASP A 299 -9.73 -17.67 -9.31
N ILE A 300 -10.18 -18.55 -10.22
CA ILE A 300 -9.34 -19.15 -11.26
C ILE A 300 -8.80 -17.98 -12.09
N LEU A 301 -7.48 -17.77 -12.07
CA LEU A 301 -6.83 -16.87 -13.01
C LEU A 301 -7.11 -17.43 -14.41
N ILE A 302 -8.05 -16.85 -15.15
CA ILE A 302 -8.35 -17.29 -16.52
C ILE A 302 -7.04 -17.19 -17.30
N SER A 303 -6.56 -18.33 -17.77
CA SER A 303 -5.45 -18.42 -18.71
C SER A 303 -6.00 -18.03 -20.08
N ASP A 304 -5.54 -16.90 -20.64
CA ASP A 304 -5.75 -16.59 -22.04
C ASP A 304 -4.90 -17.54 -22.91
N ASP A 305 -5.34 -18.79 -23.03
CA ASP A 305 -4.96 -19.69 -24.12
C ASP A 305 -6.01 -19.56 -25.23
N HIS A 306 -6.00 -18.42 -25.91
CA HIS A 306 -6.63 -18.26 -27.22
C HIS A 306 -5.62 -17.79 -28.26
N HIS A 307 -4.57 -18.58 -28.42
CA HIS A 307 -3.92 -18.76 -29.72
C HIS A 307 -4.30 -20.13 -30.28
N HIS A 308 -5.31 -20.18 -31.14
CA HIS A 308 -5.22 -20.75 -32.49
C HIS A 308 -6.61 -20.97 -33.13
N ALA A 309 -6.59 -20.91 -34.46
CA ALA A 309 -7.62 -21.28 -35.42
C ALA A 309 -8.82 -20.32 -35.54
N TYR A 310 -8.78 -19.45 -36.55
CA TYR A 310 -9.47 -19.74 -37.82
C TYR A 310 -8.61 -19.28 -39.00
N SER A 311 -8.65 -20.11 -40.02
CA SER A 311 -8.02 -20.06 -41.35
C SER A 311 -8.24 -18.75 -42.11
#